data_AF-A0A4Y7R1Q1-F1
#
_entry.id   AF-A0A4Y7R1Q1-F1
#
_cell.length_a   1.000
_cell.length_b   1.000
_cell.length_c   1.000
_cell.angle_alpha   90.00
_cell.angle_beta   90.00
_cell.angle_gamma   90.00
#
_symmetry.space_group_name_H-M   'P 1'
#
loop_
_entity.id
_entity.type
_entity.pdbx_description
1 polymer ?
#
loop_
_entity_poly.entity_id
_entity_poly.type
_entity_poly.pdbx_seq_one_letter_code
_entity_poly.pdbx_strand_id
1 'polypeptide(L)'
;MLAGKQLLLEELPSDLRRELSDLKKEGEVICVQGVIKKASKYICQRCGNIEQRLFASFLCKRCSKVCTYCRKCITMGRVSECAVLVRGIHERKGERELHSLQWKGSLSLGQELAAQGVIEAIKQKESFFIWAV
;
A
#
# COMPACT_ATOMS: atom_id res chain seq x y z
N MET A 1 5.80 7.83 -14.88
CA MET A 1 6.04 8.06 -13.42
C MET A 1 5.10 7.31 -12.47
N LEU A 2 4.10 6.55 -12.96
CA LEU A 2 3.14 5.79 -12.13
C LEU A 2 3.45 4.29 -11.99
N ALA A 3 4.56 3.83 -12.59
CA ALA A 3 4.99 2.43 -12.53
C ALA A 3 5.08 1.93 -11.07
N GLY A 4 4.44 0.79 -10.80
CA GLY A 4 4.36 0.18 -9.47
C GLY A 4 3.52 0.94 -8.44
N LYS A 5 2.87 2.04 -8.80
CA LYS A 5 2.00 2.81 -7.90
C LYS A 5 0.53 2.45 -8.08
N GLN A 6 -0.21 2.50 -6.98
CA GLN A 6 -1.67 2.44 -6.98
C GLN A 6 -2.19 3.48 -6.00
N LEU A 7 -2.78 4.54 -6.55
CA LEU A 7 -3.19 5.75 -5.82
C LEU A 7 -4.69 5.94 -5.93
N LEU A 8 -5.31 6.57 -4.93
CA LEU A 8 -6.63 7.13 -5.09
C LEU A 8 -6.60 8.22 -6.17
N LEU A 9 -7.70 8.40 -6.89
CA LEU A 9 -7.84 9.48 -7.87
C LEU A 9 -7.52 10.86 -7.26
N GLU A 10 -7.89 11.04 -5.99
CA GLU A 10 -7.67 12.28 -5.24
C GLU A 10 -6.20 12.47 -4.80
N GLU A 11 -5.42 11.38 -4.71
CA GLU A 11 -3.98 11.39 -4.39
C GLU A 11 -3.11 11.70 -5.62
N LEU A 12 -3.67 11.66 -6.83
CA LEU A 12 -2.93 12.01 -8.04
C LEU A 12 -2.63 13.52 -8.11
N PRO A 13 -1.40 13.90 -8.52
CA PRO A 13 -1.08 15.27 -8.90
C PRO A 13 -2.08 15.83 -9.92
N SER A 14 -2.35 17.14 -9.86
CA SER A 14 -3.34 17.81 -10.72
C SER A 14 -3.09 17.59 -12.21
N ASP A 15 -1.82 17.61 -12.62
CA ASP A 15 -1.42 17.55 -14.02
C ASP A 15 -1.72 16.16 -14.59
N LEU A 16 -1.32 15.10 -13.85
CA LEU A 16 -1.64 13.72 -14.18
C LEU A 16 -3.14 13.42 -14.15
N ARG A 17 -3.92 14.13 -13.32
CA ARG A 17 -5.38 13.97 -13.29
C ARG A 17 -6.03 14.52 -14.55
N ARG A 18 -5.50 15.61 -15.13
CA ARG A 18 -5.98 16.17 -16.41
C ARG A 18 -5.69 15.25 -17.58
N GLU A 19 -4.54 14.58 -17.56
CA GLU A 19 -4.08 13.66 -18.61
C GLU A 19 -4.59 12.22 -18.43
N LEU A 20 -5.41 11.94 -17.40
CA LEU A 20 -5.81 10.58 -17.05
C LEU A 20 -6.51 9.83 -18.20
N SER A 21 -7.27 10.54 -19.04
CA SER A 21 -7.91 9.93 -20.22
C SER A 21 -6.89 9.43 -21.23
N ASP A 22 -5.83 10.18 -21.45
CA ASP A 22 -4.82 9.87 -22.47
C ASP A 22 -3.89 8.78 -21.96
N LEU A 23 -3.44 8.88 -20.69
CA LEU A 23 -2.72 7.81 -19.99
C LEU A 23 -3.48 6.48 -20.01
N LYS A 24 -4.81 6.51 -19.92
CA LYS A 24 -5.63 5.30 -20.00
C LYS A 24 -5.69 4.75 -21.44
N LYS A 25 -5.79 5.62 -22.46
CA LYS A 25 -5.81 5.22 -23.88
C LYS A 25 -4.48 4.62 -24.31
N GLU A 26 -3.38 5.20 -23.84
CA GLU A 26 -2.01 4.74 -24.10
C GLU A 26 -1.68 3.44 -23.35
N GLY A 27 -2.54 3.01 -22.41
CA GLY A 27 -2.28 1.82 -21.61
C GLY A 27 -1.18 2.06 -20.57
N GLU A 28 -0.98 3.28 -20.10
CA GLU A 28 -0.05 3.56 -18.99
C GLU A 28 -0.66 3.24 -17.63
N VAL A 29 -1.99 3.40 -17.52
CA VAL A 29 -2.74 3.20 -16.29
C VAL A 29 -4.05 2.47 -16.52
N ILE A 30 -4.54 1.80 -15.47
CA ILE A 30 -5.92 1.34 -15.37
C ILE A 30 -6.60 1.97 -14.16
N CYS A 31 -7.91 2.14 -14.26
CA CYS A 31 -8.76 2.59 -13.16
C CYS A 31 -9.57 1.41 -12.64
N VAL A 32 -9.47 1.11 -11.34
CA VAL A 32 -10.19 0.02 -10.69
C VAL A 32 -10.96 0.53 -9.48
N GLN A 33 -11.99 -0.21 -9.07
CA GLN A 33 -12.71 0.10 -7.83
C GLN A 33 -11.83 -0.15 -6.59
N GLY A 34 -11.99 0.70 -5.59
CA GLY A 34 -11.25 0.61 -4.33
C GLY A 34 -11.54 -0.67 -3.53
N VAL A 35 -12.83 -0.97 -3.34
CA VAL A 35 -13.32 -2.20 -2.71
C VAL A 35 -14.27 -2.89 -3.68
N ILE A 36 -14.12 -4.20 -3.82
CA ILE A 36 -15.02 -5.03 -4.63
C ILE A 36 -15.68 -6.10 -3.77
N LYS A 37 -16.80 -6.62 -4.24
CA LYS A 37 -17.50 -7.76 -3.64
C LYS A 37 -17.37 -8.97 -4.56
N LYS A 38 -16.74 -10.05 -4.08
CA LYS A 38 -16.64 -11.35 -4.78
C LYS A 38 -17.23 -12.44 -3.89
N ALA A 39 -18.14 -13.26 -4.42
CA ALA A 39 -18.83 -14.32 -3.67
C ALA A 39 -19.33 -13.84 -2.29
N SER A 40 -20.03 -12.70 -2.29
CA SER A 40 -20.56 -12.02 -1.09
C SER A 40 -19.53 -11.51 -0.06
N LYS A 41 -18.23 -11.63 -0.32
CA LYS A 41 -17.15 -11.12 0.55
C LYS A 41 -16.51 -9.87 -0.05
N TYR A 42 -16.20 -8.90 0.80
CA TYR A 42 -15.48 -7.68 0.43
C TYR A 42 -13.98 -7.94 0.31
N ILE A 43 -13.35 -7.32 -0.70
CA ILE A 43 -11.92 -7.37 -0.96
C ILE A 43 -11.45 -5.95 -1.27
N CYS A 44 -10.42 -5.49 -0.56
CA CYS A 44 -9.80 -4.19 -0.84
C CYS A 44 -8.75 -4.35 -1.95
N GLN A 45 -8.94 -3.67 -3.08
CA GLN A 45 -7.99 -3.72 -4.19
C GLN A 45 -6.70 -2.91 -3.91
N ARG A 46 -6.69 -2.05 -2.88
CA ARG A 46 -5.50 -1.29 -2.47
C ARG A 46 -4.49 -2.14 -1.67
N CYS A 47 -4.93 -2.67 -0.54
CA CYS A 47 -4.06 -3.37 0.42
C CYS A 47 -4.25 -4.89 0.44
N GLY A 48 -5.20 -5.43 -0.33
CA GLY A 48 -5.49 -6.87 -0.34
C GLY A 48 -6.25 -7.38 0.89
N ASN A 49 -6.78 -6.50 1.77
CA ASN A 49 -7.57 -6.94 2.92
C ASN A 49 -8.77 -7.79 2.48
N ILE A 50 -8.94 -8.94 3.14
CA ILE A 50 -10.10 -9.86 2.99
C ILE A 50 -10.79 -10.14 4.33
N GLU A 51 -10.27 -9.61 5.44
CA GLU A 51 -10.88 -9.77 6.76
C GLU A 51 -12.18 -8.97 6.83
N GLN A 52 -13.33 -9.65 6.79
CA GLN A 52 -14.65 -9.01 6.69
C GLN A 52 -14.94 -8.05 7.85
N ARG A 53 -14.48 -8.40 9.06
CA ARG A 53 -14.55 -7.55 10.26
C ARG A 53 -13.82 -6.21 10.13
N LEU A 54 -12.93 -6.06 9.15
CA LEU A 54 -12.18 -4.83 8.87
C LEU A 54 -12.78 -4.03 7.70
N PHE A 55 -13.99 -4.38 7.27
CA PHE A 55 -14.82 -3.53 6.44
C PHE A 55 -15.92 -2.89 7.27
N ALA A 56 -16.35 -1.70 6.88
CA ALA A 56 -17.48 -1.00 7.49
C ALA A 56 -18.25 -0.26 6.40
N SER A 57 -19.55 -0.07 6.61
CA SER A 57 -20.44 0.60 5.66
C SER A 57 -20.97 1.90 6.24
N PHE A 58 -21.19 2.90 5.39
CA PHE A 58 -21.71 4.21 5.77
C PHE A 58 -22.51 4.83 4.64
N LEU A 59 -23.36 5.81 4.95
CA LEU A 59 -24.03 6.61 3.92
C LEU A 59 -23.01 7.56 3.27
N CYS A 60 -22.57 7.22 2.06
CA CYS A 60 -21.49 7.92 1.40
C CYS A 60 -21.98 9.18 0.69
N LYS A 61 -21.38 10.33 1.02
CA LYS A 61 -21.70 11.61 0.38
C LYS A 61 -21.23 11.71 -1.08
N ARG A 62 -20.24 10.91 -1.48
CA ARG A 62 -19.71 10.91 -2.86
C ARG A 62 -20.67 10.23 -3.85
N CYS A 63 -21.26 9.10 -3.46
CA CYS A 63 -22.13 8.33 -4.35
C CYS A 63 -23.60 8.27 -3.88
N SER A 64 -23.93 8.92 -2.77
CA SER A 64 -25.27 9.00 -2.17
C SER A 64 -25.90 7.63 -1.87
N LYS A 65 -25.08 6.61 -1.61
CA LYS A 65 -25.51 5.23 -1.30
C LYS A 65 -24.79 4.71 -0.06
N VAL A 66 -25.31 3.64 0.52
CA VAL A 66 -24.56 2.87 1.53
C VAL A 66 -23.33 2.28 0.83
N CYS A 67 -22.15 2.68 1.29
CA CYS A 67 -20.87 2.33 0.68
C CYS A 67 -19.96 1.71 1.73
N THR A 68 -19.32 0.61 1.36
CA THR A 68 -18.39 -0.13 2.20
C THR A 68 -16.97 0.38 1.97
N TYR A 69 -16.17 0.43 3.03
CA TYR A 69 -14.77 0.84 2.96
C TYR A 69 -13.87 -0.06 3.78
N CYS A 70 -12.58 -0.07 3.41
CA CYS A 70 -11.55 -0.83 4.10
C CYS A 70 -10.96 -0.04 5.27
N ARG A 71 -11.07 -0.57 6.49
CA ARG A 71 -10.49 0.05 7.70
C ARG A 71 -8.96 -0.04 7.75
N LYS A 72 -8.33 -1.03 7.09
CA LYS A 72 -6.86 -1.11 7.00
C LYS A 72 -6.23 0.06 6.23
N CYS A 73 -6.98 0.69 5.32
CA CYS A 73 -6.46 1.80 4.52
C CYS A 73 -6.74 3.18 5.13
N ILE A 74 -7.48 3.27 6.25
CA ILE A 74 -8.05 4.54 6.71
C ILE A 74 -6.98 5.63 6.92
N THR A 75 -5.84 5.27 7.52
CA THR A 75 -4.71 6.17 7.80
C THR A 75 -4.05 6.70 6.52
N MET A 76 -4.09 5.92 5.43
CA MET A 76 -3.46 6.29 4.16
C MET A 76 -4.47 6.82 3.13
N GLY A 77 -5.69 7.13 3.55
CA GLY A 77 -6.79 7.52 2.65
C GLY A 77 -7.85 6.43 2.55
N ARG A 78 -9.07 6.75 2.98
CA ARG A 78 -10.21 5.83 3.00
C ARG A 78 -10.50 5.27 1.61
N VAL A 79 -10.34 3.96 1.45
CA VAL A 79 -10.68 3.24 0.22
C VAL A 79 -12.08 2.64 0.34
N SER A 80 -13.03 3.21 -0.41
CA SER A 80 -14.43 2.77 -0.46
C SER A 80 -14.77 2.04 -1.77
N GLU A 81 -15.93 1.39 -1.85
CA GLU A 81 -16.42 0.76 -3.09
C GLU A 81 -16.50 1.78 -4.25
N CYS A 82 -16.97 2.99 -3.96
CA CYS A 82 -17.06 4.06 -4.96
C CYS A 82 -15.75 4.83 -5.20
N ALA A 83 -14.67 4.47 -4.51
CA ALA A 83 -13.37 5.09 -4.74
C ALA A 83 -12.75 4.53 -6.02
N VAL A 84 -12.08 5.40 -6.78
CA VAL A 84 -11.31 5.01 -7.97
C VAL A 84 -9.84 4.93 -7.57
N LEU A 85 -9.24 3.77 -7.79
CA LEU A 85 -7.80 3.56 -7.72
C LEU A 85 -7.21 3.63 -9.12
N VAL A 86 -6.22 4.50 -9.31
CA VAL A 86 -5.41 4.57 -10.52
C VAL A 86 -4.15 3.76 -10.31
N ARG A 87 -4.01 2.68 -11.09
CA ARG A 87 -2.91 1.72 -11.03
C ARG A 87 -2.05 1.89 -12.28
N GLY A 88 -0.76 2.16 -12.11
CA GLY A 88 0.20 2.07 -13.22
C GLY A 88 0.40 0.61 -13.61
N ILE A 89 0.30 0.30 -14.90
CA ILE A 89 0.41 -1.10 -15.37
C ILE A 89 1.80 -1.46 -15.87
N HIS A 90 2.64 -0.46 -16.14
CA HIS A 90 4.04 -0.70 -16.48
C HIS A 90 4.82 -1.14 -15.25
N GLU A 91 5.46 -2.30 -15.36
CA GLU A 91 6.54 -2.66 -14.46
C GLU A 91 7.63 -1.61 -14.55
N ARG A 92 8.24 -1.26 -13.41
CA ARG A 92 9.48 -0.48 -13.45
C ARG A 92 10.48 -1.32 -14.25
N LYS A 93 10.89 -0.84 -15.43
CA LYS A 93 12.12 -1.26 -16.10
C LYS A 93 13.31 -0.74 -15.26
N GLY A 94 13.46 -1.27 -14.05
CA GLY A 94 14.67 -1.16 -13.27
C GLY A 94 15.48 -2.41 -13.52
N GLU A 95 16.79 -2.27 -13.71
CA GLU A 95 17.69 -3.39 -13.51
C GLU A 95 17.38 -3.99 -12.14
N ARG A 96 17.08 -5.29 -12.09
CA ARG A 96 17.00 -5.99 -10.81
C ARG A 96 18.41 -5.99 -10.27
N GLU A 97 18.76 -5.03 -9.42
CA GLU A 97 19.98 -5.14 -8.62
C GLU A 97 19.85 -6.43 -7.80
N LEU A 98 20.56 -7.47 -8.23
CA LEU A 98 20.62 -8.79 -7.61
C LEU A 98 21.06 -8.71 -6.13
N HIS A 99 21.55 -7.55 -5.70
CA HIS A 99 22.15 -7.27 -4.40
C HIS A 99 21.67 -5.96 -3.76
N SER A 100 20.41 -5.58 -3.98
CA SER A 100 19.82 -4.31 -3.49
C SER A 100 19.69 -4.19 -1.95
N LEU A 101 19.98 -5.26 -1.20
CA LEU A 101 20.04 -5.27 0.27
C LEU A 101 21.49 -5.40 0.78
N GLN A 102 22.47 -4.87 0.06
CA GLN A 102 23.84 -4.75 0.56
C GLN A 102 24.03 -3.45 1.31
N TRP A 103 24.06 -3.53 2.64
CA TRP A 103 24.53 -2.43 3.47
C TRP A 103 26.07 -2.52 3.59
N LYS A 104 26.77 -1.48 3.10
CA LYS A 104 28.24 -1.39 3.14
C LYS A 104 28.77 -0.56 4.32
N GLY A 105 27.89 -0.18 5.25
CA GLY A 105 28.28 0.59 6.44
C GLY A 105 28.92 -0.30 7.51
N SER A 106 29.50 0.34 8.52
CA SER A 106 29.88 -0.29 9.78
C SER A 106 28.86 0.07 10.85
N LEU A 107 28.53 -0.89 11.73
CA LEU A 107 27.60 -0.64 12.82
C LEU A 107 28.26 0.35 13.79
N SER A 108 27.50 1.35 14.25
CA SER A 108 27.92 2.07 15.44
C SER A 108 27.94 1.11 16.63
N LEU A 109 28.68 1.46 17.69
CA LEU A 109 28.74 0.62 18.89
C LEU A 109 27.34 0.26 19.43
N GLY A 110 26.42 1.23 19.45
CA GLY A 110 25.04 0.98 19.90
C GLY A 110 24.26 0.06 18.95
N GLN A 111 24.46 0.21 17.63
CA GLN A 111 23.83 -0.66 16.64
C GLN A 111 24.37 -2.09 16.71
N GLU A 112 25.67 -2.26 16.96
CA GLU A 112 26.30 -3.58 17.11
C GLU A 112 25.81 -4.31 18.36
N LEU A 113 25.75 -3.61 19.51
CA LEU A 113 25.19 -4.14 20.75
C LEU A 113 23.72 -4.57 20.56
N ALA A 114 22.92 -3.73 19.91
CA ALA A 114 21.53 -4.04 19.60
C ALA A 114 21.40 -5.25 18.66
N ALA A 115 22.21 -5.31 17.60
CA ALA A 115 22.20 -6.41 16.64
C ALA A 115 22.57 -7.74 17.31
N GLN A 116 23.62 -7.75 18.13
CA GLN A 116 24.04 -8.93 18.87
C GLN A 116 22.99 -9.38 19.89
N GLY A 117 22.36 -8.44 20.60
CA GLY A 117 21.29 -8.73 21.55
C GLY A 117 20.08 -9.38 20.88
N VAL A 118 19.68 -8.89 19.70
CA VAL A 118 18.58 -9.49 18.91
C VAL A 118 18.94 -10.92 18.47
N ILE A 119 20.17 -11.15 17.99
CA ILE A 119 20.63 -12.48 17.58
C ILE A 119 20.49 -13.46 18.74
N GLU A 120 20.92 -13.07 19.95
CA GLU A 120 20.88 -13.94 21.11
C GLU A 120 19.45 -14.20 21.60
N ALA A 121 18.61 -13.17 21.64
CA ALA A 121 17.22 -13.30 22.04
C ALA A 121 16.43 -14.24 21.12
N ILE A 122 16.71 -14.21 19.81
CA ILE A 122 16.12 -15.15 18.85
C ILE A 122 16.55 -16.59 19.16
N LYS A 123 17.84 -16.83 19.42
CA LYS A 123 18.35 -18.16 19.76
C LYS A 123 17.70 -18.70 21.03
N GLN A 124 17.53 -17.83 22.04
CA GLN A 124 16.94 -18.17 23.33
C GLN A 124 15.41 -18.16 23.33
N LYS A 125 14.78 -17.67 22.25
CA LYS A 125 13.32 -17.50 22.09
C LYS A 125 12.69 -16.61 23.17
N GLU A 126 13.38 -15.54 23.53
CA GLU A 126 12.93 -14.58 24.55
C GLU A 126 12.53 -13.23 23.94
N SER A 127 11.83 -12.43 24.75
CA SER A 127 11.49 -11.05 24.37
C SER A 127 12.68 -10.13 24.64
N PHE A 128 13.09 -9.34 23.64
CA PHE A 128 14.21 -8.40 23.75
C PHE A 128 13.78 -7.00 23.35
N PHE A 129 14.17 -6.01 24.16
CA PHE A 129 13.87 -4.61 23.92
C PHE A 129 15.07 -3.90 23.29
N ILE A 130 14.88 -3.41 22.07
CA ILE A 130 15.86 -2.53 21.41
C ILE A 130 15.50 -1.09 21.75
N TRP A 131 16.37 -0.42 22.48
CA TRP A 131 16.30 1.02 22.65
C TRP A 131 17.24 1.70 21.64
N ALA A 132 16.68 2.49 20.74
CA ALA A 132 17.43 3.28 19.77
C ALA A 132 16.92 4.72 19.79
N VAL A 133 17.80 5.66 20.14
CA VAL A 133 17.60 7.12 20.10
C VAL A 133 18.66 7.78 19.25
#